data_AF-A0A382EII1-F1
#
_entry.id   AF-A0A382EII1-F1
#
_cell.length_a   1.000
_cell.length_b   1.000
_cell.length_c   1.000
_cell.angle_alpha   90.00
_cell.angle_beta   90.00
_cell.angle_gamma   90.00
#
_symmetry.space_group_name_H-M   'P 1'
#
loop_
_entity.id
_entity.type
_entity.pdbx_description
1 polymer ?
#
loop_
_entity_poly.entity_id
_entity_poly.type
_entity_poly.pdbx_seq_one_letter_code
_entity_poly.pdbx_strand_id
1 'polypeptide(L)' 'MVLELRKARPVWQIMFSTHHTDVGLLYLVFSLLALFVGGAMAIALRVELFAPGAQLIQDSMTFNRLFTAHGTTMIF' A
#
# COMPACT_ATOMS: atom_id res chain seq x y z
N MET A 1 21.69 4.62 -13.92
CA MET A 1 21.66 3.36 -14.68
C MET A 1 20.32 3.33 -15.39
N VAL A 2 20.29 3.76 -16.65
CA VAL A 2 19.16 3.45 -17.56
C VAL A 2 19.08 1.93 -17.62
N LEU A 3 17.87 1.36 -17.60
CA LEU A 3 17.56 -0.07 -17.52
C LEU A 3 18.20 -0.88 -18.67
N GLU A 4 19.52 -1.02 -18.66
CA GLU A 4 20.27 -2.01 -19.41
C GLU A 4 20.04 -3.34 -18.70
N LEU A 5 18.93 -4.01 -19.03
CA LEU A 5 18.56 -5.36 -18.58
C LEU A 5 19.52 -6.44 -19.13
N ARG A 6 20.80 -6.12 -19.28
CA ARG A 6 21.83 -6.99 -19.85
C ARG A 6 22.20 -8.13 -18.91
N LYS A 7 21.95 -7.99 -17.61
CA LYS A 7 22.18 -9.03 -16.60
C LYS A 7 21.22 -8.89 -15.43
N ALA A 8 20.53 -9.98 -15.07
CA ALA A 8 19.68 -10.00 -13.90
C ALA A 8 20.50 -9.73 -12.63
N ARG A 9 20.10 -8.71 -11.88
CA ARG A 9 20.70 -8.37 -10.59
C ARG A 9 19.93 -9.10 -9.49
N PRO A 10 20.63 -9.66 -8.49
CA PRO A 10 19.95 -10.30 -7.39
C PRO A 10 19.29 -9.25 -6.47
N VAL A 11 18.20 -9.64 -5.80
CA VAL A 11 17.35 -8.74 -5.00
C VAL A 11 18.13 -8.02 -3.89
N TRP A 12 19.05 -8.72 -3.22
CA TRP A 12 19.89 -8.12 -2.16
C TRP A 12 20.72 -6.94 -2.68
N GLN A 13 21.16 -6.97 -3.95
CA GLN A 13 21.92 -5.88 -4.53
C GLN A 13 21.07 -4.62 -4.75
N ILE A 14 19.75 -4.77 -4.93
CA ILE A 14 18.81 -3.66 -5.09
C ILE A 14 18.42 -3.12 -3.72
N MET A 15 18.11 -4.01 -2.76
CA MET A 15 17.72 -3.65 -1.39
C MET A 15 18.77 -2.81 -0.66
N PHE A 16 20.05 -3.10 -0.89
CA PHE A 16 21.17 -2.37 -0.26
C PHE A 16 21.86 -1.39 -1.23
N SER A 17 21.19 -1.00 -2.33
CA SER A 17 21.74 -0.06 -3.30
C SER A 17 21.57 1.40 -2.83
N THR A 18 22.56 2.24 -3.15
CA THR A 18 22.47 3.70 -2.99
C THR A 18 22.16 4.43 -4.30
N HIS A 19 22.00 3.68 -5.41
CA HIS A 19 21.74 4.28 -6.72
C HIS A 19 20.28 4.76 -6.81
N HIS A 20 20.05 6.03 -7.15
CA HIS A 20 18.72 6.68 -7.20
C HIS A 20 17.66 5.93 -8.03
N THR A 21 18.03 5.31 -9.16
CA THR A 21 17.09 4.46 -9.93
C THR A 21 16.66 3.19 -9.19
N ASP A 22 17.56 2.56 -8.42
CA ASP A 22 17.22 1.37 -7.63
C ASP A 22 16.33 1.75 -6.45
N VAL A 23 16.66 2.86 -5.78
CA VAL A 23 15.83 3.43 -4.71
C VAL A 23 14.44 3.80 -5.26
N GLY A 24 14.38 4.47 -6.41
CA GLY A 24 13.11 4.80 -7.06
C GLY A 24 12.26 3.58 -7.38
N LEU A 25 12.88 2.48 -7.84
CA LEU A 25 12.18 1.21 -8.06
C LEU A 25 11.62 0.63 -6.76
N LEU A 26 12.38 0.66 -5.65
CA LEU A 26 11.92 0.20 -4.34
C LEU A 26 10.70 1.00 -3.86
N TYR A 27 10.71 2.33 -4.01
CA TYR A 27 9.57 3.20 -3.67
C TYR A 27 8.35 2.90 -4.55
N LEU A 28 8.55 2.67 -5.86
CA LEU A 28 7.45 2.35 -6.77
C LEU A 28 6.79 1.01 -6.41
N VAL A 29 7.60 -0.02 -6.11
CA VAL A 29 7.07 -1.32 -5.66
C VAL A 29 6.36 -1.18 -4.32
N PHE A 30 6.95 -0.47 -3.36
CA PHE A 30 6.35 -0.27 -2.04
C PHE A 30 5.03 0.50 -2.11
N SER A 31 4.99 1.61 -2.84
CA SER A 31 3.76 2.40 -3.03
C SER A 31 2.67 1.63 -3.75
N LEU A 32 3.02 0.77 -4.72
CA LEU A 32 2.05 -0.11 -5.37
C LEU A 32 1.48 -1.16 -4.40
N LEU A 33 2.29 -1.72 -3.49
CA LEU A 33 1.80 -2.62 -2.44
C LEU A 33 0.91 -1.87 -1.44
N ALA A 34 1.32 -0.68 -1.01
CA ALA A 34 0.53 0.19 -0.15
C ALA A 34 -0.81 0.57 -0.78
N LEU A 35 -0.85 0.78 -2.11
CA LEU A 35 -2.08 1.03 -2.86
C LEU A 35 -3.08 -0.14 -2.73
N PHE A 36 -2.62 -1.39 -2.84
CA PHE A 36 -3.51 -2.55 -2.69
C PHE A 36 -4.01 -2.70 -1.25
N VAL A 37 -3.14 -2.50 -0.26
CA VAL A 37 -3.49 -2.59 1.17
C VAL A 37 -4.46 -1.46 1.56
N GLY A 38 -4.11 -0.22 1.22
CA GLY A 38 -4.95 0.97 1.41
C GLY A 38 -6.27 0.87 0.66
N GLY A 39 -6.23 0.43 -0.60
CA GLY A 39 -7.41 0.23 -1.44
C GLY A 39 -8.35 -0.85 -0.88
N ALA A 40 -7.82 -1.96 -0.37
CA ALA A 40 -8.62 -3.00 0.29
C ALA A 40 -9.36 -2.46 1.53
N MET A 41 -8.68 -1.67 2.36
CA MET A 41 -9.33 -0.99 3.49
C MET A 41 -10.42 -0.02 3.02
N ALA A 42 -10.19 0.71 1.93
CA ALA A 42 -11.20 1.61 1.36
C ALA A 42 -12.45 0.86 0.89
N ILE A 43 -12.28 -0.32 0.29
CA ILE A 43 -13.40 -1.18 -0.12
C ILE A 43 -14.16 -1.66 1.11
N ALA A 44 -13.47 -2.14 2.15
CA ALA A 44 -14.12 -2.58 3.39
C ALA A 44 -14.99 -1.47 4.01
N LEU A 45 -14.46 -0.25 4.09
CA LEU A 45 -15.21 0.93 4.58
C LEU A 45 -16.42 1.24 3.71
N ARG A 46 -16.31 1.10 2.38
CA ARG A 46 -17.43 1.34 1.46
C ARG A 46 -18.51 0.26 1.54
N VAL A 47 -18.13 -1.00 1.76
CA VAL A 47 -19.09 -2.08 1.97
C VAL A 47 -19.88 -1.85 3.26
N GLU A 48 -19.20 -1.40 4.33
CA GLU A 48 -19.90 -1.04 5.58
C GLU A 48 -20.96 0.05 5.38
N LEU A 49 -20.66 1.03 4.53
CA LEU A 49 -21.53 2.17 4.25
C LEU A 49 -22.53 1.93 3.10
N PHE A 50 -22.57 0.72 2.53
CA PHE A 50 -23.39 0.45 1.34
C PHE A 50 -24.90 0.50 1.65
N ALA A 51 -25.30 0.10 2.85
CA ALA A 51 -26.68 0.14 3.32
C ALA A 51 -26.72 0.51 4.81
N PRO A 52 -27.81 1.11 5.30
CA PRO A 52 -27.93 1.49 6.71
C PRO A 52 -27.93 0.27 7.64
N GLY A 53 -27.30 0.41 8.80
CA GLY A 53 -27.09 -0.68 9.77
C GLY A 53 -25.68 -1.27 9.70
N ALA A 54 -25.31 -2.10 10.68
CA ALA A 54 -23.99 -2.74 10.69
C ALA A 54 -23.95 -3.92 9.71
N GLN A 55 -23.01 -3.91 8.78
CA GLN A 55 -22.87 -4.94 7.74
C GLN A 55 -21.73 -5.92 8.08
N LEU A 56 -20.51 -5.42 8.15
CA LEU A 56 -19.25 -6.14 8.39
C LEU A 56 -18.62 -5.74 9.73
N ILE A 57 -18.67 -4.46 10.06
CA ILE A 57 -18.00 -3.84 11.19
C ILE A 57 -19.04 -3.33 12.18
N GLN A 58 -19.40 -4.18 13.15
CA GLN A 58 -20.40 -3.84 14.15
C GLN A 58 -19.90 -2.80 15.18
N ASP A 59 -18.59 -2.80 15.46
CA ASP A 59 -17.99 -1.88 16.42
C ASP A 59 -17.51 -0.57 15.75
N SER A 60 -18.10 0.55 16.19
CA SER A 60 -17.75 1.89 15.72
C SER A 60 -16.28 2.26 15.94
N MET A 61 -15.64 1.76 17.00
CA MET A 61 -14.23 2.05 17.26
C MET A 61 -13.32 1.35 16.23
N THR A 62 -13.67 0.13 15.83
CA THR A 62 -12.98 -0.62 14.78
C THR A 62 -13.11 0.06 13.42
N PHE A 63 -14.29 0.60 13.07
CA PHE A 63 -14.47 1.40 11.86
C PHE A 63 -13.53 2.60 11.84
N ASN A 64 -13.48 3.37 12.93
CA ASN A 64 -12.63 4.56 13.03
C ASN A 64 -11.13 4.24 12.96
N ARG A 65 -10.70 3.10 13.52
CA ARG A 65 -9.32 2.61 13.41
C ARG A 65 -8.96 2.28 11.96
N LEU A 66 -9.85 1.57 11.25
CA LEU A 66 -9.65 1.23 9.83
C LEU A 66 -9.63 2.48 8.95
N PHE A 67 -10.50 3.45 9.21
CA PHE A 67 -10.50 4.74 8.50
C PHE A 67 -9.16 5.48 8.68
N THR A 68 -8.66 5.55 9.92
CA THR A 68 -7.38 6.21 10.23
C THR A 68 -6.19 5.46 9.60
N ALA A 69 -6.20 4.14 9.65
CA ALA A 69 -5.16 3.30 9.05
C ALA A 69 -5.15 3.45 7.53
N HIS A 70 -6.32 3.43 6.88
CA HIS A 70 -6.46 3.69 5.45
C HIS A 70 -5.84 5.03 5.04
N GLY A 71 -6.22 6.12 5.73
CA GLY A 71 -5.69 7.45 5.46
C GLY A 71 -4.18 7.53 5.63
N THR A 72 -3.67 6.96 6.73
CA THR A 72 -2.22 6.94 7.00
C THR A 72 -1.45 6.19 5.92
N THR A 73 -1.89 4.99 5.53
CA THR A 73 -1.22 4.15 4.52
C THR A 73 -1.26 4.74 3.11
N MET A 74 -2.26 5.55 2.78
CA MET A 74 -2.38 6.16 1.44
C MET A 74 -1.58 7.46 1.30
N ILE A 75 -1.36 8.19 2.40
CA ILE A 75 -0.69 9.50 2.39
C ILE A 75 0.81 9.38 2.71
N PHE A 76 1.19 8.45 3.58
CA PHE A 76 2.56 8.30 4.08
C PHE A 76 3.16 6.95 3.68
#